data_AF-A0A6N8NKU4-F1
#
_entry.id   AF-A0A6N8NKU4-F1
#
_cell.length_a   1.000
_cell.length_b   1.000
_cell.length_c   1.000
_cell.angle_alpha   90.00
_cell.angle_beta   90.00
_cell.angle_gamma   90.00
#
_symmetry.space_group_name_H-M   'P 1'
#
loop_
_entity.id
_entity.type
_entity.pdbx_description
1 polymer ?
#
loop_
_entity_poly.entity_id
_entity_poly.type
_entity_poly.pdbx_seq_one_letter_code
_entity_poly.pdbx_strand_id
1 'polypeptide(L)'
;WDKANLSGKVTVNDITETVRKYVPEMREKGADVVVVLAHSGLSADPYKVMAENSVYYLSEIPGVNAIMFGHAHAVFPGKDFADIEGADITKGTLNGVPAVMPGMWGDHLGVVDLQLSNDSGKWQVTQAKAEARPIYDIANKKSLAAEDSKLVETLKADHDATRQFVSKPIGKSADNMYSYLALVQDDPTVQVVNNAQKAYVEHYIQGDPDLAKLPVLSAAAPFKVGGRKNDPASYVEVEKGQLTFRNAADLYLYPNTLIVVKASGKEVKEWLECSAGQFNQIDPNSTKPQSLINWDGFRTYNFDVIDGVNYQIDVTQPARYDGECQMINANAERIKNLTFNGKPIDPNAMFLVATNNYRAYGGKFAGTGDSHIAFASPDENRSVLAAWIADESKRAGEIHPAADNNWRLAPIAGDKKLDIRFETSPSDKAAAFIKEKGQYPMNKVATDDIGFAIYQVDLSK
;
A
#
# COMPACT_ATOMS: atom_id res chain seq x y z
N TRP A 1 4.38 0.04 12.82
CA TRP A 1 4.36 1.51 12.97
C TRP A 1 4.54 1.94 14.43
N ASP A 2 3.97 1.25 15.43
CA ASP A 2 4.00 1.65 16.86
C ASP A 2 5.13 1.04 17.69
N LYS A 3 6.17 0.52 17.04
CA LYS A 3 7.27 -0.20 17.73
C LYS A 3 7.87 0.64 18.87
N ALA A 4 8.07 1.94 18.65
CA ALA A 4 8.59 2.86 19.67
C ALA A 4 7.69 2.96 20.93
N ASN A 5 6.38 2.77 20.77
CA ASN A 5 5.41 2.80 21.87
C ASN A 5 5.33 1.47 22.62
N LEU A 6 5.64 0.35 21.94
CA LEU A 6 5.39 -1.01 22.42
C LEU A 6 6.64 -1.77 22.88
N SER A 7 7.81 -1.45 22.32
CA SER A 7 9.06 -2.17 22.61
C SER A 7 9.35 -2.19 24.11
N GLY A 8 9.61 -3.38 24.65
CA GLY A 8 9.88 -3.60 26.07
C GLY A 8 8.66 -3.49 26.99
N LYS A 9 7.47 -3.15 26.47
CA LYS A 9 6.22 -3.02 27.25
C LYS A 9 5.18 -4.08 26.90
N VAL A 10 5.14 -4.50 25.63
CA VAL A 10 4.18 -5.47 25.11
C VAL A 10 4.91 -6.60 24.40
N THR A 11 4.53 -7.83 24.70
CA THR A 11 4.97 -9.02 23.97
C THR A 11 3.79 -9.57 23.18
N VAL A 12 4.00 -9.82 21.89
CA VAL A 12 3.01 -10.47 21.02
C VAL A 12 3.48 -11.89 20.77
N ASN A 13 2.67 -12.87 21.18
CA ASN A 13 2.94 -14.28 20.93
C ASN A 13 2.42 -14.69 19.55
N ASP A 14 2.91 -15.80 19.04
CA ASP A 14 2.38 -16.41 17.82
C ASP A 14 0.88 -16.67 17.94
N ILE A 15 0.12 -16.24 16.94
CA ILE A 15 -1.35 -16.33 16.98
C ILE A 15 -1.84 -17.78 16.95
N THR A 16 -1.18 -18.65 16.18
CA THR A 16 -1.57 -20.05 16.02
C THR A 16 -1.28 -20.84 17.30
N GLU A 17 -0.10 -20.69 17.88
CA GLU A 17 0.26 -21.30 19.17
C GLU A 17 -0.63 -20.78 20.30
N THR A 18 -0.98 -19.49 20.27
CA THR A 18 -1.88 -18.89 21.26
C THR A 18 -3.27 -19.51 21.18
N VAL A 19 -3.84 -19.68 19.98
CA VAL A 19 -5.15 -20.32 19.80
C VAL A 19 -5.09 -21.81 20.18
N ARG A 20 -4.02 -22.53 19.80
CA ARG A 20 -3.79 -23.94 20.20
C ARG A 20 -3.77 -24.12 21.71
N LYS A 21 -3.23 -23.15 22.45
CA LYS A 21 -3.19 -23.16 23.91
C LYS A 21 -4.57 -22.88 24.52
N TYR A 22 -5.20 -21.78 24.13
CA TYR A 22 -6.38 -21.28 24.85
C TYR A 22 -7.70 -21.94 24.44
N VAL A 23 -7.81 -22.50 23.23
CA VAL A 23 -9.05 -23.20 22.83
C VAL A 23 -9.36 -24.39 23.74
N PRO A 24 -8.42 -25.33 24.01
CA PRO A 24 -8.66 -26.40 24.98
C PRO A 24 -9.00 -25.88 26.39
N GLU A 25 -8.28 -24.88 26.87
CA GLU A 25 -8.50 -24.29 28.21
C GLU A 25 -9.91 -23.68 28.35
N MET A 26 -10.36 -22.92 27.34
CA MET A 26 -11.70 -22.35 27.33
C MET A 26 -12.78 -23.43 27.34
N ARG A 27 -12.57 -24.52 26.60
CA ARG A 27 -13.51 -25.65 26.54
C ARG A 27 -13.57 -26.43 27.85
N GLU A 28 -12.43 -26.66 28.49
CA GLU A 28 -12.37 -27.27 29.83
C GLU A 28 -13.12 -26.41 30.86
N LYS A 29 -13.05 -25.08 30.73
CA LYS A 29 -13.78 -24.11 31.56
C LYS A 29 -15.26 -23.96 31.19
N GLY A 30 -15.77 -24.73 30.22
CA GLY A 30 -17.20 -24.79 29.88
C GLY A 30 -17.62 -24.03 28.63
N ALA A 31 -16.69 -23.55 27.80
CA ALA A 31 -17.05 -23.00 26.49
C ALA A 31 -17.46 -24.12 25.53
N ASP A 32 -18.73 -24.14 25.12
CA ASP A 32 -19.25 -25.08 24.13
C ASP A 32 -18.93 -24.64 22.69
N VAL A 33 -19.00 -23.32 22.44
CA VAL A 33 -18.75 -22.69 21.14
C VAL A 33 -17.60 -21.68 21.28
N VAL A 34 -16.58 -21.79 20.43
CA VAL A 34 -15.43 -20.89 20.42
C VAL A 34 -15.32 -20.16 19.08
N VAL A 35 -15.32 -18.83 19.12
CA VAL A 35 -15.15 -17.97 17.95
C VAL A 35 -13.78 -17.28 18.03
N VAL A 36 -13.02 -17.35 16.95
CA VAL A 36 -11.72 -16.68 16.83
C VAL A 36 -11.89 -15.38 16.07
N LEU A 37 -11.51 -14.27 16.69
CA LEU A 37 -11.39 -12.97 16.04
C LEU A 37 -9.91 -12.69 15.79
N ALA A 38 -9.49 -12.65 14.52
CA ALA A 38 -8.08 -12.57 14.15
C ALA A 38 -7.79 -11.39 13.21
N HIS A 39 -6.92 -10.47 13.61
CA HIS A 39 -6.36 -9.48 12.67
C HIS A 39 -5.16 -10.09 11.94
N SER A 40 -5.44 -11.04 11.03
CA SER A 40 -4.46 -11.77 10.24
C SER A 40 -5.11 -12.17 8.91
N GLY A 41 -4.34 -12.24 7.83
CA GLY A 41 -4.85 -12.66 6.53
C GLY A 41 -4.84 -14.18 6.33
N LEU A 42 -5.34 -14.60 5.17
CA LEU A 42 -5.34 -15.99 4.74
C LEU A 42 -4.12 -16.26 3.84
N SER A 43 -3.25 -17.18 4.26
CA SER A 43 -2.21 -17.79 3.44
C SER A 43 -2.17 -19.30 3.70
N ALA A 44 -1.96 -20.08 2.63
CA ALA A 44 -1.75 -21.52 2.67
C ALA A 44 -0.27 -21.91 2.52
N ASP A 45 0.65 -20.92 2.55
CA ASP A 45 2.09 -21.19 2.56
C ASP A 45 2.47 -22.00 3.79
N PRO A 46 3.48 -22.90 3.72
CA PRO A 46 3.89 -23.74 4.85
C PRO A 46 4.05 -22.95 6.16
N TYR A 47 3.51 -23.51 7.25
CA TYR A 47 3.44 -22.85 8.55
C TYR A 47 4.79 -22.34 9.01
N LYS A 48 4.81 -21.07 9.44
CA LYS A 48 5.96 -20.44 10.08
C LYS A 48 5.46 -19.77 11.35
N VAL A 49 6.21 -19.98 12.44
CA VAL A 49 5.98 -19.26 13.69
C VAL A 49 6.18 -17.77 13.44
N MET A 50 5.29 -16.96 14.00
CA MET A 50 5.16 -15.51 13.78
C MET A 50 4.77 -15.11 12.35
N ALA A 51 4.15 -16.00 11.57
CA ALA A 51 3.62 -15.64 10.26
C ALA A 51 2.51 -14.58 10.35
N GLU A 52 2.59 -13.57 9.49
CA GLU A 52 1.63 -12.45 9.42
C GLU A 52 0.22 -12.92 9.05
N ASN A 53 0.11 -13.86 8.10
CA ASN A 53 -1.14 -14.43 7.58
C ASN A 53 -1.25 -15.89 8.00
N SER A 54 -2.08 -16.19 9.01
CA SER A 54 -2.14 -17.50 9.66
C SER A 54 -3.55 -18.10 9.74
N VAL A 55 -4.56 -17.46 9.13
CA VAL A 55 -5.97 -17.87 9.29
C VAL A 55 -6.24 -19.31 8.82
N TYR A 56 -5.50 -19.79 7.83
CA TYR A 56 -5.54 -21.20 7.42
C TYR A 56 -5.29 -22.14 8.59
N TYR A 57 -4.19 -21.94 9.32
CA TYR A 57 -3.80 -22.76 10.46
C TYR A 57 -4.74 -22.61 11.65
N LEU A 58 -5.39 -21.46 11.81
CA LEU A 58 -6.39 -21.27 12.86
C LEU A 58 -7.63 -22.17 12.63
N SER A 59 -7.99 -22.40 11.37
CA SER A 59 -9.13 -23.25 11.01
C SER A 59 -8.89 -24.75 11.24
N GLU A 60 -7.62 -25.17 11.30
CA GLU A 60 -7.25 -26.56 11.59
C GLU A 60 -7.31 -26.90 13.09
N ILE A 61 -7.43 -25.90 13.97
CA ILE A 61 -7.36 -26.10 15.43
C ILE A 61 -8.67 -26.72 15.92
N PRO A 62 -8.65 -27.95 16.48
CA PRO A 62 -9.86 -28.59 16.96
C PRO A 62 -10.55 -27.75 18.03
N GLY A 63 -11.83 -27.49 17.81
CA GLY A 63 -12.67 -26.75 18.74
C GLY A 63 -12.84 -25.27 18.46
N VAL A 64 -12.22 -24.75 17.40
CA VAL A 64 -12.65 -23.49 16.79
C VAL A 64 -13.94 -23.74 16.01
N ASN A 65 -14.97 -22.93 16.26
CA ASN A 65 -16.29 -23.05 15.64
C ASN A 65 -16.56 -21.99 14.57
N ALA A 66 -15.86 -20.85 14.61
CA ALA A 66 -15.94 -19.82 13.59
C ALA A 66 -14.70 -18.91 13.62
N ILE A 67 -14.38 -18.31 12.49
CA ILE A 67 -13.29 -17.34 12.37
C ILE A 67 -13.78 -16.05 11.69
N MET A 68 -13.59 -14.92 12.34
CA MET A 68 -13.77 -13.61 11.71
C MET A 68 -12.39 -12.96 11.62
N PHE A 69 -11.98 -12.63 10.39
CA PHE A 69 -10.61 -12.18 10.15
C PHE A 69 -10.52 -10.96 9.25
N GLY A 70 -9.30 -10.41 9.13
CA GLY A 70 -9.03 -9.11 8.50
C GLY A 70 -7.60 -9.00 7.98
N HIS A 71 -6.99 -7.83 8.13
CA HIS A 71 -5.60 -7.52 7.75
C HIS A 71 -5.32 -7.44 6.24
N ALA A 72 -5.80 -8.42 5.45
CA ALA A 72 -5.49 -8.51 4.03
C ALA A 72 -6.39 -7.64 3.13
N HIS A 73 -7.46 -7.03 3.67
CA HIS A 73 -8.38 -6.14 2.94
C HIS A 73 -8.98 -6.81 1.68
N ALA A 74 -9.17 -8.12 1.72
CA ALA A 74 -9.76 -8.91 0.65
C ALA A 74 -11.12 -9.46 1.10
N VAL A 75 -11.87 -10.06 0.19
CA VAL A 75 -13.21 -10.60 0.47
C VAL A 75 -13.13 -12.12 0.53
N PHE A 76 -13.35 -12.69 1.72
CA PHE A 76 -13.53 -14.13 1.91
C PHE A 76 -14.90 -14.40 2.54
N PRO A 77 -15.67 -15.38 2.04
CA PRO A 77 -15.40 -16.20 0.85
C PRO A 77 -15.42 -15.41 -0.46
N GLY A 78 -14.54 -15.75 -1.40
CA GLY A 78 -14.39 -15.07 -2.68
C GLY A 78 -13.58 -15.88 -3.69
N LYS A 79 -13.72 -15.58 -4.98
CA LYS A 79 -13.06 -16.32 -6.09
C LYS A 79 -11.55 -16.39 -5.96
N ASP A 80 -10.94 -15.37 -5.37
CA ASP A 80 -9.47 -15.26 -5.20
C ASP A 80 -8.90 -16.31 -4.24
N PHE A 81 -9.77 -16.99 -3.48
CA PHE A 81 -9.38 -18.02 -2.52
C PHE A 81 -9.91 -19.42 -2.91
N ALA A 82 -10.51 -19.58 -4.09
CA ALA A 82 -11.15 -20.82 -4.51
C ALA A 82 -10.17 -21.99 -4.70
N ASP A 83 -8.90 -21.69 -5.00
CA ASP A 83 -7.85 -22.69 -5.20
C ASP A 83 -7.13 -23.09 -3.90
N ILE A 84 -7.50 -22.49 -2.76
CA ILE A 84 -6.95 -22.88 -1.46
C ILE A 84 -7.59 -24.19 -1.01
N GLU A 85 -6.76 -25.19 -0.70
CA GLU A 85 -7.25 -26.48 -0.17
C GLU A 85 -8.11 -26.27 1.09
N GLY A 86 -9.22 -27.00 1.20
CA GLY A 86 -10.14 -26.86 2.33
C GLY A 86 -11.01 -25.58 2.34
N ALA A 87 -10.82 -24.65 1.41
CA ALA A 87 -11.74 -23.53 1.22
C ALA A 87 -13.00 -23.96 0.45
N ASP A 88 -14.18 -23.77 1.05
CA ASP A 88 -15.47 -23.92 0.39
C ASP A 88 -16.10 -22.52 0.24
N ILE A 89 -15.94 -21.92 -0.94
CA ILE A 89 -16.44 -20.57 -1.23
C ILE A 89 -17.97 -20.51 -1.21
N THR A 90 -18.66 -21.63 -1.52
CA THR A 90 -20.12 -21.66 -1.55
C THR A 90 -20.70 -21.68 -0.13
N LYS A 91 -20.08 -22.41 0.79
CA LYS A 91 -20.49 -22.43 2.20
C LYS A 91 -19.82 -21.36 3.05
N GLY A 92 -18.75 -20.74 2.57
CA GLY A 92 -17.92 -19.81 3.33
C GLY A 92 -17.17 -20.48 4.46
N THR A 93 -16.59 -21.65 4.21
CA THR A 93 -15.81 -22.38 5.21
C THR A 93 -14.35 -22.54 4.78
N LEU A 94 -13.48 -22.68 5.76
CA LEU A 94 -12.08 -23.04 5.61
C LEU A 94 -11.81 -24.23 6.53
N ASN A 95 -11.38 -25.35 5.96
CA ASN A 95 -11.23 -26.62 6.68
C ASN A 95 -12.50 -27.04 7.45
N GLY A 96 -13.68 -26.73 6.89
CA GLY A 96 -14.98 -27.00 7.51
C GLY A 96 -15.43 -26.00 8.58
N VAL A 97 -14.57 -25.04 8.97
CA VAL A 97 -14.91 -23.97 9.92
C VAL A 97 -15.43 -22.75 9.14
N PRO A 98 -16.61 -22.19 9.45
CA PRO A 98 -17.07 -20.96 8.82
C PRO A 98 -16.10 -19.81 9.08
N ALA A 99 -15.69 -19.13 8.01
CA ALA A 99 -14.72 -18.04 8.09
C ALA A 99 -15.15 -16.87 7.20
N VAL A 100 -14.90 -15.64 7.64
CA VAL A 100 -15.25 -14.44 6.88
C VAL A 100 -14.23 -13.32 7.03
N MET A 101 -13.89 -12.68 5.90
CA MET A 101 -13.11 -11.45 5.82
C MET A 101 -13.90 -10.45 4.95
N PRO A 102 -14.49 -9.41 5.55
CA PRO A 102 -15.44 -8.55 4.85
C PRO A 102 -14.77 -7.32 4.20
N GLY A 103 -13.80 -7.56 3.31
CA GLY A 103 -13.20 -6.49 2.51
C GLY A 103 -12.54 -5.40 3.36
N MET A 104 -12.88 -4.14 3.10
CA MET A 104 -12.31 -2.97 3.75
C MET A 104 -13.27 -1.77 3.76
N TRP A 105 -13.00 -0.79 4.63
CA TRP A 105 -13.73 0.49 4.68
C TRP A 105 -15.26 0.37 4.90
N GLY A 106 -15.73 -0.80 5.35
CA GLY A 106 -17.16 -1.07 5.51
C GLY A 106 -17.86 -1.42 4.20
N ASP A 107 -17.14 -1.83 3.15
CA ASP A 107 -17.72 -2.21 1.85
C ASP A 107 -18.54 -3.53 1.90
N HIS A 108 -18.29 -4.38 2.90
CA HIS A 108 -19.05 -5.60 3.16
C HIS A 108 -19.41 -5.75 4.65
N LEU A 109 -20.52 -6.43 4.90
CA LEU A 109 -20.88 -6.99 6.21
C LEU A 109 -20.52 -8.48 6.22
N GLY A 110 -19.60 -8.89 7.09
CA GLY A 110 -19.29 -10.29 7.32
C GLY A 110 -20.35 -10.95 8.21
N VAL A 111 -20.89 -12.09 7.78
CA VAL A 111 -21.93 -12.84 8.49
C VAL A 111 -21.50 -14.28 8.64
N VAL A 112 -21.58 -14.81 9.86
CA VAL A 112 -21.42 -16.24 10.16
C VAL A 112 -22.71 -16.72 10.80
N ASP A 113 -23.38 -17.67 10.15
CA ASP A 113 -24.59 -18.30 10.66
C ASP A 113 -24.23 -19.67 11.25
N LEU A 114 -24.49 -19.86 12.55
CA LEU A 114 -24.32 -21.13 13.25
C LEU A 114 -25.68 -21.70 13.65
N GLN A 115 -25.96 -22.93 13.23
CA GLN A 115 -27.06 -23.71 13.79
C GLN A 115 -26.55 -24.49 15.00
N LEU A 116 -27.20 -24.31 16.15
CA LEU A 116 -26.81 -24.93 17.41
C LEU A 116 -27.86 -25.94 17.87
N SER A 117 -27.42 -27.11 18.32
CA SER A 117 -28.23 -28.07 19.09
C SER A 117 -27.74 -28.14 20.53
N ASN A 118 -28.66 -28.34 21.48
CA ASN A 118 -28.35 -28.57 22.90
C ASN A 118 -28.90 -29.92 23.39
N ASP A 119 -29.14 -30.87 22.49
CA ASP A 119 -29.83 -32.13 22.83
C ASP A 119 -29.06 -32.99 23.84
N SER A 120 -27.73 -32.81 23.91
CA SER A 120 -26.84 -33.51 24.84
C SER A 120 -26.57 -32.75 26.14
N GLY A 121 -27.24 -31.61 26.36
CA GLY A 121 -26.96 -30.70 27.48
C GLY A 121 -25.69 -29.86 27.31
N LYS A 122 -25.07 -29.90 26.13
CA LYS A 122 -24.00 -29.02 25.66
C LYS A 122 -24.33 -28.48 24.28
N TRP A 123 -24.06 -27.21 24.04
CA TRP A 123 -24.26 -26.61 22.73
C TRP A 123 -23.28 -27.18 21.70
N GLN A 124 -23.77 -27.58 20.53
CA GLN A 124 -22.96 -28.09 19.44
C GLN A 124 -23.37 -27.43 18.13
N VAL A 125 -22.39 -27.03 17.32
CA VAL A 125 -22.63 -26.54 15.97
C VAL A 125 -23.00 -27.72 15.08
N THR A 126 -24.23 -27.75 14.57
CA THR A 126 -24.73 -28.81 13.69
C THR A 126 -24.58 -28.45 12.22
N GLN A 127 -24.68 -27.16 11.89
CA GLN A 127 -24.48 -26.60 10.56
C GLN A 127 -23.90 -25.20 10.70
N ALA A 128 -23.10 -24.81 9.71
CA ALA A 128 -22.54 -23.47 9.65
C ALA A 128 -22.34 -23.01 8.21
N LYS A 129 -22.43 -21.70 8.01
CA LYS A 129 -22.00 -21.03 6.78
C LYS A 129 -21.50 -19.63 7.10
N ALA A 130 -20.72 -19.06 6.19
CA ALA A 130 -20.34 -17.66 6.24
C ALA A 130 -20.50 -16.98 4.88
N GLU A 131 -20.69 -15.66 4.90
CA GLU A 131 -20.75 -14.85 3.69
C GLU A 131 -20.28 -13.42 3.99
N ALA A 132 -19.70 -12.76 2.98
CA ALA A 132 -19.44 -11.33 3.00
C ALA A 132 -20.49 -10.64 2.11
N ARG A 133 -21.41 -9.88 2.71
CA ARG A 133 -22.50 -9.21 2.01
C ARG A 133 -22.08 -7.81 1.58
N PRO A 134 -22.03 -7.48 0.29
CA PRO A 134 -21.66 -6.13 -0.15
C PRO A 134 -22.74 -5.12 0.26
N ILE A 135 -22.31 -3.90 0.64
CA ILE A 135 -23.23 -2.79 0.90
C ILE A 135 -23.52 -1.94 -0.34
N TYR A 136 -22.82 -2.20 -1.45
CA TYR A 136 -22.94 -1.46 -2.69
C TYR A 136 -22.85 -2.39 -3.90
N ASP A 137 -23.75 -2.21 -4.85
CA ASP A 137 -23.74 -2.86 -6.15
C ASP A 137 -22.91 -2.02 -7.12
N ILE A 138 -21.67 -2.44 -7.36
CA ILE A 138 -20.73 -1.75 -8.23
C ILE A 138 -21.25 -1.73 -9.68
N ALA A 139 -21.87 -2.82 -10.16
CA ALA A 139 -22.32 -2.93 -11.54
C ALA A 139 -23.46 -1.95 -11.84
N ASN A 140 -24.41 -1.82 -10.91
CA ASN A 140 -25.57 -0.93 -11.06
C ASN A 140 -25.37 0.44 -10.39
N LYS A 141 -24.20 0.68 -9.78
CA LYS A 141 -23.84 1.91 -9.04
C LYS A 141 -24.91 2.30 -8.01
N LYS A 142 -25.30 1.34 -7.18
CA LYS A 142 -26.43 1.50 -6.25
C LYS A 142 -26.09 0.99 -4.86
N SER A 143 -26.42 1.78 -3.82
CA SER A 143 -26.36 1.28 -2.45
C SER A 143 -27.35 0.13 -2.24
N LEU A 144 -26.87 -0.94 -1.61
CA LEU A 144 -27.66 -2.09 -1.17
C LEU A 144 -28.14 -1.96 0.27
N ALA A 145 -27.57 -1.03 1.03
CA ALA A 145 -27.96 -0.71 2.39
C ALA A 145 -28.51 0.73 2.49
N ALA A 146 -29.55 0.91 3.30
CA ALA A 146 -30.04 2.23 3.70
C ALA A 146 -29.28 2.72 4.94
N GLU A 147 -29.08 4.03 5.03
CA GLU A 147 -28.51 4.64 6.23
C GLU A 147 -29.50 4.56 7.40
N ASP A 148 -29.01 4.27 8.60
CA ASP A 148 -29.81 4.37 9.82
C ASP A 148 -29.89 5.84 10.26
N SER A 149 -31.10 6.41 10.22
CA SER A 149 -31.35 7.81 10.57
C SER A 149 -30.86 8.22 11.97
N LYS A 150 -30.91 7.30 12.95
CA LYS A 150 -30.45 7.60 14.32
C LYS A 150 -28.93 7.62 14.39
N LEU A 151 -28.24 6.74 13.65
CA LEU A 151 -26.78 6.79 13.55
C LEU A 151 -26.32 8.07 12.86
N VAL A 152 -26.99 8.47 11.77
CA VAL A 152 -26.70 9.74 11.07
C VAL A 152 -26.87 10.93 12.02
N GLU A 153 -27.97 10.98 12.78
CA GLU A 153 -28.20 12.05 13.75
C GLU A 153 -27.16 12.03 14.88
N THR A 154 -26.83 10.85 15.41
CA THR A 154 -25.85 10.66 16.49
C THR A 154 -24.46 11.14 16.08
N LEU A 155 -24.04 10.87 14.83
CA LEU A 155 -22.72 11.23 14.32
C LEU A 155 -22.66 12.63 13.68
N LYS A 156 -23.78 13.34 13.60
CA LYS A 156 -23.89 14.60 12.85
C LYS A 156 -22.89 15.65 13.32
N ALA A 157 -22.75 15.84 14.63
CA ALA A 157 -21.85 16.86 15.19
C ALA A 157 -20.38 16.58 14.81
N ASP A 158 -19.92 15.33 14.97
CA ASP A 158 -18.55 14.93 14.63
C ASP A 158 -18.31 14.98 13.12
N HIS A 159 -19.30 14.59 12.31
CA HIS A 159 -19.25 14.69 10.86
C HIS A 159 -19.08 16.14 10.40
N ASP A 160 -19.91 17.05 10.90
CA ASP A 160 -19.86 18.47 10.56
C ASP A 160 -18.55 19.12 11.03
N ALA A 161 -18.10 18.81 12.25
CA ALA A 161 -16.82 19.30 12.79
C ALA A 161 -15.62 18.79 11.96
N THR A 162 -15.63 17.52 11.57
CA THR A 162 -14.60 16.93 10.70
C THR A 162 -14.58 17.64 9.35
N ARG A 163 -15.74 17.81 8.71
CA ARG A 163 -15.86 18.54 7.44
C ARG A 163 -15.34 19.97 7.55
N GLN A 164 -15.68 20.68 8.62
CA GLN A 164 -15.20 22.02 8.86
C GLN A 164 -13.66 22.04 9.01
N PHE A 165 -13.11 21.12 9.79
CA PHE A 165 -11.66 21.01 10.00
C PHE A 165 -10.92 20.72 8.69
N VAL A 166 -11.33 19.68 7.95
CA VAL A 166 -10.63 19.27 6.73
C VAL A 166 -10.79 20.26 5.58
N SER A 167 -11.80 21.14 5.64
CA SER A 167 -12.02 22.22 4.66
C SER A 167 -11.19 23.48 4.93
N LYS A 168 -10.46 23.55 6.05
CA LYS A 168 -9.58 24.71 6.33
C LYS A 168 -8.51 24.81 5.23
N PRO A 169 -8.29 26.01 4.67
CA PRO A 169 -7.32 26.21 3.61
C PRO A 169 -5.89 26.01 4.12
N ILE A 170 -5.06 25.38 3.29
CA ILE A 170 -3.64 25.19 3.55
C ILE A 170 -2.75 25.79 2.46
N GLY A 171 -3.31 26.32 1.36
CA GLY A 171 -2.52 26.92 0.30
C GLY A 171 -3.17 26.80 -1.07
N LYS A 172 -2.37 26.85 -2.13
CA LYS A 172 -2.83 26.70 -3.52
C LYS A 172 -1.87 25.86 -4.34
N SER A 173 -2.37 25.20 -5.39
CA SER A 173 -1.57 24.51 -6.41
C SER A 173 -1.77 25.14 -7.79
N ALA A 174 -0.68 25.30 -8.53
CA ALA A 174 -0.69 25.77 -9.92
C ALA A 174 -1.24 24.74 -10.92
N ASP A 175 -1.12 23.44 -10.60
CA ASP A 175 -1.52 22.34 -11.49
C ASP A 175 -2.20 21.19 -10.72
N ASN A 176 -2.85 20.31 -11.47
CA ASN A 176 -3.52 19.12 -10.96
C ASN A 176 -2.50 18.08 -10.49
N MET A 177 -2.82 17.35 -9.42
CA MET A 177 -2.00 16.27 -8.88
C MET A 177 -2.82 14.99 -8.83
N TYR A 178 -2.61 14.11 -9.83
CA TYR A 178 -3.30 12.82 -9.95
C TYR A 178 -2.32 11.68 -10.04
N SER A 179 -2.56 10.60 -9.29
CA SER A 179 -1.66 9.45 -9.22
C SER A 179 -1.90 8.39 -10.31
N TYR A 180 -2.65 8.71 -11.38
CA TYR A 180 -3.02 7.73 -12.42
C TYR A 180 -1.82 7.11 -13.14
N LEU A 181 -0.69 7.82 -13.16
CA LEU A 181 0.53 7.45 -13.85
C LEU A 181 1.67 7.07 -12.88
N ALA A 182 1.44 7.14 -11.57
CA ALA A 182 2.48 7.00 -10.54
C ALA A 182 3.16 5.62 -10.49
N LEU A 183 2.58 4.60 -11.12
CA LEU A 183 3.21 3.27 -11.25
C LEU A 183 3.99 3.09 -12.55
N VAL A 184 3.97 4.04 -13.48
CA VAL A 184 4.63 3.90 -14.80
C VAL A 184 5.59 5.04 -15.14
N GLN A 185 5.50 6.16 -14.44
CA GLN A 185 6.39 7.31 -14.54
C GLN A 185 6.38 8.12 -13.26
N ASP A 186 7.33 9.06 -13.16
CA ASP A 186 7.34 10.04 -12.09
C ASP A 186 6.09 10.94 -12.10
N ASP A 187 5.64 11.30 -10.90
CA ASP A 187 4.27 11.75 -10.66
C ASP A 187 4.17 12.89 -9.63
N PRO A 188 3.34 13.92 -9.91
CA PRO A 188 3.23 15.10 -9.05
C PRO A 188 2.75 14.81 -7.62
N THR A 189 2.01 13.73 -7.39
CA THR A 189 1.46 13.41 -6.06
C THR A 189 2.53 12.94 -5.09
N VAL A 190 3.51 12.18 -5.59
CA VAL A 190 4.66 11.72 -4.80
C VAL A 190 5.69 12.84 -4.67
N GLN A 191 5.91 13.60 -5.74
CA GLN A 191 6.84 14.73 -5.77
C GLN A 191 6.60 15.73 -4.63
N VAL A 192 5.34 16.15 -4.41
CA VAL A 192 5.04 17.13 -3.35
C VAL A 192 5.27 16.59 -1.94
N VAL A 193 5.03 15.30 -1.72
CA VAL A 193 5.32 14.63 -0.45
C VAL A 193 6.82 14.65 -0.20
N ASN A 194 7.59 14.21 -1.18
CA ASN A 194 9.04 14.15 -1.08
C ASN A 194 9.68 15.54 -0.92
N ASN A 195 9.17 16.56 -1.62
CA ASN A 195 9.60 17.95 -1.46
C ASN A 195 9.35 18.46 -0.05
N ALA A 196 8.18 18.19 0.52
CA ALA A 196 7.85 18.59 1.88
C ALA A 196 8.73 17.89 2.92
N GLN A 197 8.92 16.58 2.78
CA GLN A 197 9.80 15.77 3.63
C GLN A 197 11.24 16.28 3.58
N LYS A 198 11.78 16.49 2.37
CA LYS A 198 13.14 17.01 2.16
C LYS A 198 13.31 18.40 2.78
N ALA A 199 12.41 19.33 2.49
CA ALA A 199 12.47 20.69 3.03
C ALA A 199 12.40 20.70 4.58
N TYR A 200 11.56 19.84 5.16
CA TYR A 200 11.49 19.66 6.61
C TYR A 200 12.82 19.20 7.20
N VAL A 201 13.42 18.16 6.62
CA VAL A 201 14.69 17.62 7.12
C VAL A 201 15.83 18.62 6.93
N GLU A 202 15.93 19.26 5.76
CA GLU A 202 16.94 20.29 5.49
C GLU A 202 16.83 21.47 6.46
N HIS A 203 15.62 21.85 6.87
CA HIS A 203 15.41 22.86 7.91
C HIS A 203 15.84 22.35 9.30
N TYR A 204 15.44 21.14 9.66
CA TYR A 204 15.64 20.59 11.01
C TYR A 204 17.11 20.34 11.33
N ILE A 205 17.92 19.95 10.34
CA ILE A 205 19.34 19.65 10.54
C ILE A 205 20.25 20.88 10.48
N GLN A 206 19.71 22.10 10.30
CA GLN A 206 20.53 23.30 10.19
C GLN A 206 21.37 23.53 11.44
N GLY A 207 22.69 23.62 11.27
CA GLY A 207 23.63 23.82 12.37
C GLY A 207 24.00 22.55 13.15
N ASP A 208 23.40 21.40 12.83
CA ASP A 208 23.81 20.12 13.41
C ASP A 208 25.18 19.68 12.85
N PRO A 209 26.22 19.51 13.70
CA PRO A 209 27.57 19.22 13.23
C PRO A 209 27.72 17.85 12.55
N ASP A 210 26.84 16.90 12.86
CA ASP A 210 26.90 15.51 12.39
C ASP A 210 25.96 15.26 11.19
N LEU A 211 24.94 16.10 11.03
CA LEU A 211 23.89 15.92 10.03
C LEU A 211 23.88 16.99 8.94
N ALA A 212 24.20 18.26 9.25
CA ALA A 212 23.98 19.40 8.34
C ALA A 212 24.75 19.32 7.01
N LYS A 213 25.80 18.48 6.95
CA LYS A 213 26.64 18.30 5.75
C LYS A 213 26.24 17.09 4.90
N LEU A 214 25.34 16.24 5.39
CA LEU A 214 24.87 15.07 4.67
C LEU A 214 23.79 15.48 3.67
N PRO A 215 23.85 15.03 2.40
CA PRO A 215 22.79 15.29 1.45
C PRO A 215 21.47 14.65 1.89
N VAL A 216 20.37 15.35 1.65
CA VAL A 216 19.02 14.88 1.97
C VAL A 216 18.32 14.36 0.71
N LEU A 217 17.88 13.11 0.79
CA LEU A 217 16.96 12.43 -0.14
C LEU A 217 15.60 12.25 0.54
N SER A 218 14.58 11.91 -0.23
CA SER A 218 13.25 11.60 0.32
C SER A 218 12.65 10.39 -0.36
N ALA A 219 12.08 9.48 0.42
CA ALA A 219 11.47 8.25 -0.06
C ALA A 219 9.97 8.19 0.31
N ALA A 220 9.13 8.08 -0.71
CA ALA A 220 7.68 7.94 -0.56
C ALA A 220 7.08 7.03 -1.63
N ALA A 221 6.03 6.29 -1.26
CA ALA A 221 5.26 5.46 -2.18
C ALA A 221 3.94 6.14 -2.58
N PRO A 222 3.41 5.87 -3.78
CA PRO A 222 2.08 6.33 -4.17
C PRO A 222 1.01 5.44 -3.50
N PHE A 223 0.40 5.92 -2.41
CA PHE A 223 -0.50 5.09 -1.59
C PHE A 223 -1.88 4.80 -2.19
N LYS A 224 -2.35 5.64 -3.13
CA LYS A 224 -3.64 5.47 -3.82
C LYS A 224 -3.41 5.32 -5.31
N VAL A 225 -3.30 4.07 -5.76
CA VAL A 225 -3.02 3.71 -7.17
C VAL A 225 -3.76 2.43 -7.59
N GLY A 226 -5.00 2.25 -7.15
CA GLY A 226 -5.78 1.05 -7.48
C GLY A 226 -5.90 0.00 -6.36
N GLY A 227 -5.56 0.38 -5.11
CA GLY A 227 -5.59 -0.53 -3.97
C GLY A 227 -4.65 -1.73 -4.14
N ARG A 228 -5.17 -2.94 -3.98
CA ARG A 228 -4.45 -4.20 -4.19
C ARG A 228 -4.91 -4.88 -5.50
N LYS A 229 -5.00 -4.09 -6.58
CA LYS A 229 -5.68 -4.46 -7.85
C LYS A 229 -7.17 -4.75 -7.66
N ASN A 230 -7.84 -4.02 -6.77
CA ASN A 230 -9.24 -4.28 -6.42
C ASN A 230 -10.10 -3.03 -6.29
N ASP A 231 -9.54 -1.83 -6.50
CA ASP A 231 -10.29 -0.58 -6.46
C ASP A 231 -9.89 0.36 -7.60
N PRO A 232 -10.52 0.27 -8.79
CA PRO A 232 -10.22 1.12 -9.93
C PRO A 232 -10.56 2.61 -9.74
N ALA A 233 -11.21 2.98 -8.63
CA ALA A 233 -11.47 4.36 -8.26
C ALA A 233 -10.46 4.91 -7.23
N SER A 234 -9.61 4.08 -6.64
CA SER A 234 -8.66 4.49 -5.59
C SER A 234 -7.42 5.19 -6.13
N TYR A 235 -7.58 6.44 -6.53
CA TYR A 235 -6.49 7.33 -6.96
C TYR A 235 -6.54 8.65 -6.19
N VAL A 236 -5.39 9.31 -6.08
CA VAL A 236 -5.33 10.69 -5.60
C VAL A 236 -5.93 11.57 -6.69
N GLU A 237 -6.89 12.42 -6.32
CA GLU A 237 -7.50 13.38 -7.23
C GLU A 237 -7.54 14.78 -6.62
N VAL A 238 -6.41 15.50 -6.71
CA VAL A 238 -6.32 16.89 -6.22
C VAL A 238 -6.25 17.86 -7.39
N GLU A 239 -7.35 18.59 -7.59
CA GLU A 239 -7.45 19.66 -8.59
C GLU A 239 -6.55 20.86 -8.21
N LYS A 240 -6.10 21.59 -9.23
CA LYS A 240 -5.42 22.88 -9.05
C LYS A 240 -6.31 23.92 -8.39
N GLY A 241 -5.69 24.94 -7.82
CA GLY A 241 -6.37 25.99 -7.07
C GLY A 241 -6.25 25.78 -5.56
N GLN A 242 -7.28 26.15 -4.81
CA GLN A 242 -7.22 26.16 -3.34
C GLN A 242 -7.11 24.75 -2.76
N LEU A 243 -6.09 24.55 -1.94
CA LEU A 243 -5.84 23.33 -1.19
C LEU A 243 -6.34 23.45 0.25
N THR A 244 -6.79 22.33 0.80
CA THR A 244 -7.30 22.19 2.17
C THR A 244 -6.64 20.99 2.86
N PHE A 245 -6.84 20.84 4.16
CA PHE A 245 -6.35 19.66 4.90
C PHE A 245 -6.86 18.34 4.31
N ARG A 246 -8.05 18.31 3.70
CA ARG A 246 -8.54 17.16 2.94
C ARG A 246 -7.57 16.76 1.82
N ASN A 247 -7.01 17.73 1.09
CA ASN A 247 -6.09 17.45 -0.01
C ASN A 247 -4.75 16.88 0.50
N ALA A 248 -4.21 17.42 1.60
CA ALA A 248 -3.02 16.83 2.24
C ALA A 248 -3.27 15.39 2.73
N ALA A 249 -4.47 15.11 3.24
CA ALA A 249 -4.85 13.75 3.64
C ALA A 249 -5.02 12.79 2.45
N ASP A 250 -5.41 13.28 1.29
CA ASP A 250 -5.51 12.48 0.07
C ASP A 250 -4.12 12.19 -0.55
N LEU A 251 -3.21 13.18 -0.52
CA LEU A 251 -1.82 13.05 -0.96
C LEU A 251 -1.01 12.12 -0.05
N TYR A 252 -1.25 12.15 1.27
CA TYR A 252 -0.62 11.24 2.24
C TYR A 252 -1.67 10.58 3.16
N LEU A 253 -2.05 9.35 2.79
CA LEU A 253 -3.16 8.60 3.38
C LEU A 253 -2.93 8.18 4.84
N TYR A 254 -1.69 7.86 5.22
CA TYR A 254 -1.39 7.28 6.52
C TYR A 254 -0.93 8.33 7.55
N PRO A 255 -1.34 8.26 8.83
CA PRO A 255 -0.86 9.16 9.88
C PRO A 255 0.54 8.73 10.38
N ASN A 256 1.48 8.47 9.47
CA ASN A 256 2.83 8.07 9.86
C ASN A 256 3.66 9.31 10.23
N THR A 257 4.44 9.21 11.31
CA THR A 257 5.44 10.23 11.64
C THR A 257 6.63 10.19 10.68
N LEU A 258 7.23 11.35 10.43
CA LEU A 258 8.43 11.50 9.62
C LEU A 258 9.63 10.96 10.42
N ILE A 259 10.39 10.05 9.81
CA ILE A 259 11.63 9.53 10.37
C ILE A 259 12.73 9.72 9.33
N VAL A 260 13.94 10.04 9.79
CA VAL A 260 15.10 10.16 8.92
C VAL A 260 16.07 9.04 9.21
N VAL A 261 16.53 8.36 8.17
CA VAL A 261 17.55 7.30 8.25
C VAL A 261 18.84 7.72 7.55
N LYS A 262 19.98 7.21 8.02
CA LYS A 262 21.28 7.28 7.36
C LYS A 262 21.44 6.05 6.47
N ALA A 263 21.53 6.26 5.17
CA ALA A 263 21.77 5.20 4.20
C ALA A 263 22.98 5.54 3.33
N SER A 264 23.82 4.54 3.07
CA SER A 264 24.91 4.64 2.09
C SER A 264 24.36 4.64 0.66
N GLY A 265 25.13 5.14 -0.31
CA GLY A 265 24.73 5.10 -1.73
C GLY A 265 24.44 3.68 -2.24
N LYS A 266 25.14 2.67 -1.68
CA LYS A 266 24.83 1.26 -1.93
C LYS A 266 23.44 0.88 -1.40
N GLU A 267 23.11 1.27 -0.17
CA GLU A 267 21.80 0.97 0.41
C GLU A 267 20.66 1.70 -0.30
N VAL A 268 20.88 2.95 -0.73
CA VAL A 268 19.92 3.68 -1.58
C VAL A 268 19.65 2.90 -2.87
N LYS A 269 20.69 2.37 -3.53
CA LYS A 269 20.51 1.53 -4.72
C LYS A 269 19.71 0.27 -4.41
N GLU A 270 20.06 -0.45 -3.34
CA GLU A 270 19.38 -1.71 -2.96
C GLU A 270 17.93 -1.47 -2.50
N TRP A 271 17.62 -0.32 -1.90
CA TRP A 271 16.24 0.11 -1.62
C TRP A 271 15.46 0.24 -2.93
N LEU A 272 15.99 0.99 -3.90
CA LEU A 272 15.37 1.16 -5.21
C LEU A 272 15.22 -0.17 -5.97
N GLU A 273 16.20 -1.09 -5.86
CA GLU A 273 16.09 -2.43 -6.42
C GLU A 273 14.94 -3.23 -5.80
N CYS A 274 14.69 -3.10 -4.48
CA CYS A 274 13.49 -3.69 -3.89
C CYS A 274 12.22 -3.05 -4.42
N SER A 275 12.15 -1.72 -4.47
CA SER A 275 10.98 -1.00 -5.01
C SER A 275 10.69 -1.40 -6.46
N ALA A 276 11.73 -1.63 -7.29
CA ALA A 276 11.58 -2.12 -8.65
C ALA A 276 10.94 -3.52 -8.76
N GLY A 277 10.74 -4.25 -7.66
CA GLY A 277 9.93 -5.48 -7.59
C GLY A 277 8.45 -5.27 -7.95
N GLN A 278 7.97 -4.02 -7.98
CA GLN A 278 6.64 -3.63 -8.46
C GLN A 278 6.37 -4.03 -9.92
N PHE A 279 7.42 -4.30 -10.71
CA PHE A 279 7.29 -4.63 -12.13
C PHE A 279 7.49 -6.11 -12.42
N ASN A 280 6.68 -6.67 -13.31
CA ASN A 280 6.99 -7.95 -13.93
C ASN A 280 8.20 -7.80 -14.86
N GLN A 281 8.89 -8.91 -15.13
CA GLN A 281 9.91 -8.92 -16.17
C GLN A 281 9.25 -8.90 -17.56
N ILE A 282 9.67 -7.97 -18.41
CA ILE A 282 9.25 -7.88 -19.81
C ILE A 282 10.24 -8.66 -20.69
N ASP A 283 9.74 -9.60 -21.47
CA ASP A 283 10.52 -10.29 -22.49
C ASP A 283 10.62 -9.41 -23.76
N PRO A 284 11.81 -8.88 -24.11
CA PRO A 284 11.99 -8.05 -25.31
C PRO A 284 11.84 -8.84 -26.61
N ASN A 285 11.75 -10.18 -26.54
CA ASN A 285 11.56 -11.04 -27.70
C ASN A 285 10.11 -11.44 -27.95
N SER A 286 9.18 -11.08 -27.06
CA SER A 286 7.77 -11.45 -27.15
C SER A 286 6.90 -10.29 -27.64
N THR A 287 6.13 -10.53 -28.70
CA THR A 287 5.09 -9.62 -29.20
C THR A 287 3.71 -9.87 -28.58
N LYS A 288 3.61 -10.86 -27.68
CA LYS A 288 2.36 -11.15 -26.96
C LYS A 288 2.12 -10.06 -25.89
N PRO A 289 0.87 -9.88 -25.42
CA PRO A 289 0.57 -9.02 -24.29
C PRO A 289 1.38 -9.39 -23.05
N GLN A 290 1.98 -8.39 -22.39
CA GLN A 290 2.76 -8.54 -21.17
C GLN A 290 2.29 -7.51 -20.14
N SER A 291 1.85 -7.97 -18.97
CA SER A 291 1.46 -7.07 -17.87
C SER A 291 2.71 -6.47 -17.22
N LEU A 292 2.79 -5.16 -17.12
CA LEU A 292 3.91 -4.42 -16.55
C LEU A 292 3.90 -4.49 -15.02
N ILE A 293 2.73 -4.33 -14.40
CA ILE A 293 2.60 -4.22 -12.94
C ILE A 293 2.47 -5.62 -12.32
N ASN A 294 3.33 -5.92 -11.35
CA ASN A 294 3.28 -7.12 -10.52
C ASN A 294 2.27 -6.96 -9.38
N TRP A 295 1.00 -7.20 -9.68
CA TRP A 295 -0.09 -7.11 -8.69
C TRP A 295 -0.11 -8.27 -7.70
N ASP A 296 0.34 -9.45 -8.13
CA ASP A 296 0.23 -10.69 -7.36
C ASP A 296 1.32 -10.80 -6.31
N GLY A 297 2.56 -10.43 -6.68
CA GLY A 297 3.75 -10.60 -5.85
C GLY A 297 4.26 -9.33 -5.18
N PHE A 298 3.67 -8.17 -5.43
CA PHE A 298 4.16 -6.90 -4.88
C PHE A 298 3.05 -5.95 -4.43
N ARG A 299 3.24 -5.31 -3.29
CA ARG A 299 2.29 -4.32 -2.75
C ARG A 299 2.77 -2.90 -3.08
N THR A 300 1.88 -2.10 -3.66
CA THR A 300 2.17 -0.74 -4.17
C THR A 300 2.72 0.21 -3.10
N TYR A 301 2.33 0.04 -1.83
CA TYR A 301 2.91 0.83 -0.74
C TYR A 301 4.41 0.53 -0.47
N ASN A 302 5.00 -0.50 -1.09
CA ASN A 302 6.43 -0.81 -1.06
C ASN A 302 7.18 -0.28 -2.30
N PHE A 303 6.48 0.35 -3.25
CA PHE A 303 7.09 1.01 -4.40
C PHE A 303 7.48 2.44 -4.01
N ASP A 304 8.61 2.59 -3.33
CA ASP A 304 9.12 3.91 -2.96
C ASP A 304 9.83 4.55 -4.16
N VAL A 305 9.50 5.81 -4.42
CA VAL A 305 10.26 6.72 -5.29
C VAL A 305 11.21 7.52 -4.40
N ILE A 306 12.48 7.58 -4.78
CA ILE A 306 13.49 8.35 -4.04
C ILE A 306 13.88 9.62 -4.80
N ASP A 307 13.46 10.76 -4.27
CA ASP A 307 13.82 12.09 -4.77
C ASP A 307 15.20 12.54 -4.32
N GLY A 308 15.84 13.34 -5.18
CA GLY A 308 17.22 13.82 -5.02
C GLY A 308 18.29 13.00 -5.75
N VAL A 309 17.91 11.86 -6.33
CA VAL A 309 18.74 11.05 -7.24
C VAL A 309 18.01 10.83 -8.55
N ASN A 310 18.72 10.69 -9.67
CA ASN A 310 18.11 10.32 -10.95
C ASN A 310 18.42 8.86 -11.29
N TYR A 311 17.47 8.09 -11.81
CA TYR A 311 17.66 6.68 -12.13
C TYR A 311 16.69 6.17 -13.21
N GLN A 312 16.98 4.97 -13.72
CA GLN A 312 16.11 4.25 -14.65
C GLN A 312 15.82 2.85 -14.13
N ILE A 313 14.65 2.32 -14.42
CA ILE A 313 14.25 0.96 -14.08
C ILE A 313 14.19 0.12 -15.37
N ASP A 314 15.12 -0.82 -15.54
CA ASP A 314 15.14 -1.77 -16.65
C ASP A 314 14.26 -2.99 -16.33
N VAL A 315 13.03 -2.95 -16.84
CA VAL A 315 12.04 -4.01 -16.65
C VAL A 315 12.31 -5.26 -17.49
N THR A 316 13.31 -5.26 -18.38
CA THR A 316 13.71 -6.48 -19.10
C THR A 316 14.55 -7.43 -18.24
N GLN A 317 15.15 -6.91 -17.17
CA GLN A 317 15.91 -7.70 -16.21
C GLN A 317 14.98 -8.39 -15.19
N PRO A 318 15.35 -9.59 -14.71
CA PRO A 318 14.63 -10.21 -13.60
C PRO A 318 14.66 -9.31 -12.35
N ALA A 319 13.69 -9.47 -11.45
CA ALA A 319 13.71 -8.76 -10.17
C ALA A 319 14.83 -9.29 -9.28
N ARG A 320 15.50 -8.38 -8.55
CA ARG A 320 16.54 -8.74 -7.57
C ARG A 320 15.94 -9.23 -6.25
N TYR A 321 14.82 -8.62 -5.85
CA TYR A 321 14.10 -8.89 -4.61
C TYR A 321 12.64 -9.29 -4.87
N ASP A 322 12.05 -10.01 -3.93
CA ASP A 322 10.60 -10.25 -3.89
C ASP A 322 9.81 -9.09 -3.24
N GLY A 323 8.50 -9.25 -3.10
CA GLY A 323 7.62 -8.28 -2.43
C GLY A 323 7.94 -8.04 -0.96
N GLU A 324 8.73 -8.92 -0.34
CA GLU A 324 9.24 -8.85 1.03
C GLU A 324 10.68 -8.33 1.14
N CYS A 325 11.20 -7.74 0.06
CA CYS A 325 12.59 -7.29 -0.05
C CYS A 325 13.61 -8.40 0.28
N GLN A 326 13.24 -9.67 0.13
CA GLN A 326 14.17 -10.79 0.26
C GLN A 326 14.84 -11.03 -1.08
N MET A 327 16.15 -11.23 -1.05
CA MET A 327 16.92 -11.40 -2.28
C MET A 327 16.57 -12.74 -2.94
N ILE A 328 16.12 -12.67 -4.19
CA ILE A 328 15.78 -13.86 -5.01
C ILE A 328 16.74 -14.03 -6.19
N ASN A 329 17.44 -12.97 -6.60
CA ASN A 329 18.43 -13.04 -7.67
C ASN A 329 19.60 -12.06 -7.44
N ALA A 330 20.70 -12.56 -6.90
CA ALA A 330 21.88 -11.76 -6.57
C ALA A 330 22.62 -11.16 -7.80
N ASN A 331 22.34 -11.66 -9.01
CA ASN A 331 22.95 -11.18 -10.24
C ASN A 331 22.04 -10.23 -11.03
N ALA A 332 20.78 -10.08 -10.59
CA ALA A 332 19.85 -9.14 -11.19
C ALA A 332 20.11 -7.71 -10.72
N GLU A 333 19.89 -6.76 -11.63
CA GLU A 333 20.02 -5.33 -11.36
C GLU A 333 19.12 -4.55 -12.34
N ARG A 334 18.01 -4.01 -11.84
CA ARG A 334 17.06 -3.20 -12.63
C ARG A 334 17.40 -1.73 -12.60
N ILE A 335 18.03 -1.23 -11.53
CA ILE A 335 18.33 0.18 -11.36
C ILE A 335 19.58 0.54 -12.18
N LYS A 336 19.37 1.31 -13.24
CA LYS A 336 20.40 1.82 -14.15
C LYS A 336 20.57 3.32 -14.00
N ASN A 337 21.76 3.81 -14.36
CA ASN A 337 22.07 5.23 -14.43
C ASN A 337 21.73 6.01 -13.14
N LEU A 338 21.92 5.37 -11.97
CA LEU A 338 21.69 6.01 -10.67
C LEU A 338 22.73 7.09 -10.41
N THR A 339 22.28 8.34 -10.39
CA THR A 339 23.13 9.51 -10.24
C THR A 339 22.64 10.45 -9.14
N PHE A 340 23.58 11.11 -8.48
CA PHE A 340 23.36 12.19 -7.52
C PHE A 340 24.09 13.44 -8.03
N ASN A 341 23.39 14.57 -8.17
CA ASN A 341 23.93 15.81 -8.76
C ASN A 341 24.63 15.59 -10.12
N GLY A 342 24.04 14.76 -10.98
CA GLY A 342 24.54 14.46 -12.33
C GLY A 342 25.77 13.54 -12.39
N LYS A 343 26.26 13.03 -11.25
CA LYS A 343 27.37 12.07 -11.18
C LYS A 343 26.89 10.71 -10.70
N PRO A 344 27.49 9.59 -11.12
CA PRO A 344 27.19 8.28 -10.55
C PRO A 344 27.25 8.32 -9.02
N ILE A 345 26.27 7.70 -8.36
CA ILE A 345 26.25 7.68 -6.90
C ILE A 345 27.49 6.95 -6.36
N ASP A 346 28.17 7.56 -5.39
CA ASP A 346 29.25 6.87 -4.68
C ASP A 346 28.61 5.87 -3.70
N PRO A 347 28.91 4.56 -3.81
CA PRO A 347 28.31 3.54 -2.94
C PRO A 347 28.60 3.76 -1.46
N ASN A 348 29.67 4.48 -1.11
CA ASN A 348 30.06 4.75 0.28
C ASN A 348 29.63 6.13 0.78
N ALA A 349 29.10 6.99 -0.10
CA ALA A 349 28.57 8.28 0.33
C ALA A 349 27.36 8.07 1.25
N MET A 350 27.29 8.83 2.33
CA MET A 350 26.19 8.77 3.29
C MET A 350 25.15 9.83 2.96
N PHE A 351 23.88 9.42 2.98
CA PHE A 351 22.72 10.26 2.74
C PHE A 351 21.80 10.21 3.95
N LEU A 352 21.08 11.31 4.19
CA LEU A 352 19.88 11.31 5.01
C LEU A 352 18.69 11.04 4.10
N VAL A 353 17.92 9.99 4.37
CA VAL A 353 16.71 9.67 3.63
C VAL A 353 15.52 9.96 4.52
N ALA A 354 14.75 11.00 4.16
CA ALA A 354 13.48 11.29 4.80
C ALA A 354 12.46 10.21 4.40
N THR A 355 11.80 9.61 5.38
CA THR A 355 10.80 8.56 5.17
C THR A 355 9.79 8.59 6.32
N ASN A 356 9.19 7.46 6.64
CA ASN A 356 8.18 7.33 7.69
C ASN A 356 8.51 6.24 8.72
N ASN A 357 7.81 6.28 9.85
CA ASN A 357 7.99 5.31 10.94
C ASN A 357 7.73 3.85 10.54
N TYR A 358 6.84 3.60 9.57
CA TYR A 358 6.60 2.26 9.09
C TYR A 358 7.81 1.70 8.33
N ARG A 359 8.44 2.49 7.46
CA ARG A 359 9.69 2.11 6.76
C ARG A 359 10.87 2.01 7.70
N ALA A 360 11.13 3.08 8.45
CA ALA A 360 12.33 3.20 9.27
C ALA A 360 12.42 2.10 10.34
N TYR A 361 11.33 1.83 11.06
CA TYR A 361 11.31 0.79 12.09
C TYR A 361 11.03 -0.62 11.54
N GLY A 362 10.46 -0.72 10.34
CA GLY A 362 10.18 -2.00 9.69
C GLY A 362 11.44 -2.77 9.30
N GLY A 363 12.54 -2.07 8.99
CA GLY A 363 13.85 -2.68 8.73
C GLY A 363 13.90 -3.57 7.48
N LYS A 364 12.87 -3.47 6.62
CA LYS A 364 12.68 -4.33 5.44
C LYS A 364 13.53 -3.88 4.25
N PHE A 365 13.67 -2.57 4.05
CA PHE A 365 14.47 -2.00 2.98
C PHE A 365 15.92 -1.79 3.42
N ALA A 366 16.87 -1.90 2.50
CA ALA A 366 18.26 -1.58 2.78
C ALA A 366 18.40 -0.13 3.31
N GLY A 367 19.25 0.10 4.31
CA GLY A 367 19.39 1.41 4.94
C GLY A 367 18.25 1.80 5.89
N THR A 368 17.40 0.85 6.30
CA THR A 368 16.37 1.03 7.33
C THR A 368 16.62 0.11 8.53
N GLY A 369 15.88 0.32 9.62
CA GLY A 369 16.08 -0.35 10.91
C GLY A 369 16.68 0.58 11.96
N ASP A 370 16.60 0.18 13.23
CA ASP A 370 16.93 1.05 14.38
C ASP A 370 18.36 1.62 14.30
N SER A 371 19.32 0.85 13.78
CA SER A 371 20.72 1.28 13.61
C SER A 371 20.92 2.36 12.55
N HIS A 372 19.97 2.54 11.64
CA HIS A 372 20.02 3.55 10.59
C HIS A 372 19.33 4.84 11.00
N ILE A 373 18.55 4.89 12.07
CA ILE A 373 17.77 6.09 12.42
C ILE A 373 18.72 7.23 12.78
N ALA A 374 18.67 8.31 12.00
CA ALA A 374 19.36 9.56 12.28
C ALA A 374 18.63 10.33 13.38
N PHE A 375 17.32 10.53 13.17
CA PHE A 375 16.41 11.07 14.17
C PHE A 375 14.96 10.71 13.83
N ALA A 376 14.11 10.77 14.86
CA ALA A 376 12.67 10.55 14.75
C ALA A 376 11.93 11.86 15.03
N SER A 377 11.19 12.38 14.05
CA SER A 377 10.34 13.55 14.27
C SER A 377 9.05 13.16 14.99
N PRO A 378 8.51 14.01 15.89
CA PRO A 378 7.17 13.83 16.43
C PRO A 378 6.06 14.16 15.41
N ASP A 379 6.40 14.79 14.29
CA ASP A 379 5.43 15.31 13.33
C ASP A 379 4.99 14.23 12.33
N GLU A 380 3.68 14.19 12.06
CA GLU A 380 3.11 13.37 10.99
C GLU A 380 3.50 13.91 9.61
N ASN A 381 3.82 13.02 8.66
CA ASN A 381 4.12 13.40 7.28
C ASN A 381 3.00 14.25 6.65
N ARG A 382 1.74 13.99 7.00
CA ARG A 382 0.60 14.80 6.56
C ARG A 382 0.66 16.24 7.09
N SER A 383 1.05 16.41 8.35
CA SER A 383 1.21 17.73 8.97
C SER A 383 2.41 18.46 8.38
N VAL A 384 3.51 17.76 8.13
CA VAL A 384 4.68 18.28 7.42
C VAL A 384 4.31 18.76 6.01
N LEU A 385 3.56 17.94 5.25
CA LEU A 385 3.06 18.31 3.93
C LEU A 385 2.14 19.54 3.98
N ALA A 386 1.18 19.57 4.90
CA ALA A 386 0.26 20.69 5.02
C ALA A 386 0.98 22.00 5.39
N ALA A 387 1.96 21.94 6.29
CA ALA A 387 2.80 23.08 6.66
C ALA A 387 3.65 23.57 5.48
N TRP A 388 4.30 22.64 4.76
CA TRP A 388 5.08 22.97 3.57
C TRP A 388 4.23 23.66 2.49
N ILE A 389 3.04 23.12 2.18
CA ILE A 389 2.10 23.76 1.22
C ILE A 389 1.74 25.18 1.67
N ALA A 390 1.49 25.37 2.97
CA ALA A 390 1.12 26.68 3.51
C ALA A 390 2.26 27.68 3.41
N ASP A 391 3.48 27.26 3.72
CA ASP A 391 4.64 28.15 3.71
C ASP A 391 5.08 28.47 2.29
N GLU A 392 5.08 27.49 1.38
CA GLU A 392 5.34 27.72 -0.04
C GLU A 392 4.28 28.60 -0.69
N SER A 393 3.00 28.42 -0.36
CA SER A 393 1.93 29.31 -0.84
C SER A 393 2.07 30.73 -0.30
N LYS A 394 2.53 30.93 0.94
CA LYS A 394 2.84 32.27 1.46
C LYS A 394 4.05 32.89 0.75
N ARG A 395 5.06 32.08 0.43
CA ARG A 395 6.34 32.52 -0.16
C ARG A 395 6.22 32.83 -1.66
N ALA A 396 5.53 31.98 -2.41
CA ALA A 396 5.48 32.00 -3.87
C ALA A 396 4.06 32.17 -4.45
N GLY A 397 3.02 32.23 -3.60
CA GLY A 397 1.62 32.37 -4.00
C GLY A 397 0.89 31.03 -4.18
N GLU A 398 1.59 30.01 -4.66
CA GLU A 398 1.10 28.65 -4.86
C GLU A 398 2.28 27.66 -4.96
N ILE A 399 2.00 26.37 -4.78
CA ILE A 399 2.96 25.30 -5.06
C ILE A 399 2.94 24.95 -6.55
N HIS A 400 4.08 24.52 -7.07
CA HIS A 400 4.20 23.95 -8.41
C HIS A 400 4.54 22.47 -8.29
N PRO A 401 3.56 21.56 -8.41
CA PRO A 401 3.74 20.15 -8.07
C PRO A 401 4.39 19.32 -9.19
N ALA A 402 4.95 19.96 -10.22
CA ALA A 402 5.48 19.25 -11.39
C ALA A 402 6.58 18.27 -10.99
N ALA A 403 6.45 17.03 -11.46
CA ALA A 403 7.45 15.99 -11.27
C ALA A 403 8.75 16.38 -12.00
N ASP A 404 9.90 16.18 -11.36
CA ASP A 404 11.21 16.54 -11.91
C ASP A 404 11.75 15.46 -12.88
N ASN A 405 11.05 14.32 -12.98
CA ASN A 405 11.39 13.17 -13.81
C ASN A 405 12.70 12.52 -13.37
N ASN A 406 12.97 12.54 -12.06
CA ASN A 406 14.10 11.85 -11.45
C ASN A 406 14.15 10.37 -11.85
N TRP A 407 13.00 9.71 -12.05
CA TRP A 407 12.96 8.32 -12.48
C TRP A 407 12.12 8.09 -13.74
N ARG A 408 12.50 7.05 -14.48
CA ARG A 408 11.76 6.56 -15.64
C ARG A 408 11.98 5.07 -15.86
N LEU A 409 11.07 4.41 -16.55
CA LEU A 409 11.34 3.09 -17.14
C LEU A 409 12.41 3.24 -18.23
N ALA A 410 13.40 2.35 -18.23
CA ALA A 410 14.47 2.35 -19.20
C ALA A 410 13.93 2.01 -20.60
N PRO A 411 14.46 2.63 -21.67
CA PRO A 411 14.08 2.26 -23.04
C PRO A 411 14.41 0.80 -23.35
N ILE A 412 13.50 0.12 -24.03
CA ILE A 412 13.70 -1.23 -24.54
C ILE A 412 14.02 -1.13 -26.03
N ALA A 413 15.30 -1.25 -26.36
CA ALA A 413 15.76 -1.29 -27.74
C ALA A 413 15.46 -2.66 -28.36
N GLY A 414 14.90 -2.67 -29.57
CA GLY A 414 14.60 -3.89 -30.31
C GLY A 414 13.95 -3.62 -31.65
N ASP A 415 13.93 -4.63 -32.51
CA ASP A 415 13.24 -4.64 -33.80
C ASP A 415 11.75 -5.04 -33.69
N LYS A 416 11.37 -5.67 -32.57
CA LYS A 416 10.01 -6.11 -32.29
C LYS A 416 9.17 -5.01 -31.66
N LYS A 417 7.93 -4.88 -32.12
CA LYS A 417 6.91 -4.06 -31.46
C LYS A 417 6.32 -4.83 -30.27
N LEU A 418 6.65 -4.40 -29.05
CA LEU A 418 6.17 -5.00 -27.82
C LEU A 418 4.74 -4.58 -27.49
N ASP A 419 4.00 -5.44 -26.79
CA ASP A 419 2.66 -5.16 -26.24
C ASP A 419 2.73 -5.18 -24.71
N ILE A 420 3.27 -4.09 -24.14
CA ILE A 420 3.41 -3.90 -22.69
C ILE A 420 2.16 -3.18 -22.19
N ARG A 421 1.49 -3.74 -21.19
CA ARG A 421 0.20 -3.26 -20.71
C ARG A 421 0.22 -2.95 -19.22
N PHE A 422 -0.48 -1.92 -18.79
CA PHE A 422 -0.66 -1.59 -17.38
C PHE A 422 -2.10 -1.17 -17.09
N GLU A 423 -2.52 -1.41 -15.84
CA GLU A 423 -3.83 -1.06 -15.32
C GLU A 423 -3.81 0.32 -14.65
N THR A 424 -4.82 1.15 -14.92
CA THR A 424 -5.05 2.43 -14.24
C THR A 424 -6.53 2.79 -14.17
N SER A 425 -6.87 3.94 -13.59
CA SER A 425 -8.25 4.42 -13.46
C SER A 425 -8.98 4.43 -14.81
N PRO A 426 -10.24 3.97 -14.87
CA PRO A 426 -11.02 3.94 -16.10
C PRO A 426 -11.69 5.27 -16.45
N SER A 427 -11.55 6.29 -15.60
CA SER A 427 -12.28 7.55 -15.72
C SER A 427 -11.87 8.38 -16.94
N ASP A 428 -12.80 9.22 -17.42
CA ASP A 428 -12.50 10.21 -18.47
C ASP A 428 -11.43 11.21 -18.02
N LYS A 429 -11.40 11.52 -16.72
CA LYS A 429 -10.37 12.38 -16.11
C LYS A 429 -8.98 11.74 -16.23
N ALA A 430 -8.87 10.45 -15.95
CA ALA A 430 -7.63 9.70 -16.14
C ALA A 430 -7.21 9.66 -17.60
N ALA A 431 -8.13 9.39 -18.52
CA ALA A 431 -7.84 9.40 -19.96
C ALA A 431 -7.32 10.77 -20.45
N ALA A 432 -7.93 11.87 -19.99
CA ALA A 432 -7.48 13.22 -20.32
C ALA A 432 -6.09 13.52 -19.73
N PHE A 433 -5.86 13.15 -18.46
CA PHE A 433 -4.57 13.35 -17.80
C PHE A 433 -3.44 12.54 -18.45
N ILE A 434 -3.69 11.27 -18.80
CA ILE A 434 -2.71 10.42 -19.48
C ILE A 434 -2.32 11.01 -20.84
N LYS A 435 -3.30 11.54 -21.59
CA LYS A 435 -3.04 12.20 -22.88
C LYS A 435 -2.21 13.47 -22.73
N GLU A 436 -2.39 14.22 -21.66
CA GLU A 436 -1.71 15.49 -21.42
C GLU A 436 -0.32 15.33 -20.80
N LYS A 437 -0.19 14.44 -19.79
CA LYS A 437 0.98 14.32 -18.91
C LYS A 437 1.79 13.03 -19.10
N GLY A 438 1.34 12.11 -19.95
CA GLY A 438 2.05 10.87 -20.24
C GLY A 438 3.42 11.14 -20.86
N GLN A 439 4.47 10.57 -20.27
CA GLN A 439 5.85 10.66 -20.78
C GLN A 439 6.12 9.68 -21.92
N TYR A 440 5.28 8.66 -22.05
CA TYR A 440 5.37 7.61 -23.05
C TYR A 440 4.15 7.66 -23.97
N PRO A 441 4.27 7.22 -25.23
CA PRO A 441 3.10 6.93 -26.05
C PRO A 441 2.25 5.85 -25.37
N MET A 442 0.99 6.17 -25.07
CA MET A 442 0.06 5.29 -24.39
C MET A 442 -1.29 5.27 -25.09
N ASN A 443 -1.91 4.09 -25.19
CA ASN A 443 -3.25 3.94 -25.76
C ASN A 443 -4.08 2.98 -24.91
N LYS A 444 -5.33 3.35 -24.61
CA LYS A 444 -6.28 2.45 -23.96
C LYS A 444 -6.64 1.32 -24.92
N VAL A 445 -6.48 0.07 -24.48
CA VAL A 445 -6.73 -1.13 -25.30
C VAL A 445 -7.89 -1.98 -24.78
N ALA A 446 -8.20 -1.90 -23.47
CA ALA A 446 -9.27 -2.69 -22.87
C ALA A 446 -9.72 -2.11 -21.52
N THR A 447 -10.66 -2.81 -20.88
CA THR A 447 -10.99 -2.70 -19.45
C THR A 447 -10.99 -4.12 -18.89
N ASP A 448 -10.39 -4.35 -17.74
CA ASP A 448 -10.34 -5.69 -17.12
C ASP A 448 -11.68 -6.06 -16.45
N ASP A 449 -11.74 -7.26 -15.86
CA ASP A 449 -12.94 -7.78 -15.18
C ASP A 449 -13.26 -7.06 -13.87
N ILE A 450 -12.30 -6.33 -13.29
CA ILE A 450 -12.44 -5.55 -12.06
C ILE A 450 -12.91 -4.12 -12.38
N GLY A 451 -12.64 -3.65 -13.60
CA GLY A 451 -13.02 -2.33 -14.10
C GLY A 451 -11.86 -1.35 -14.31
N PHE A 452 -10.60 -1.78 -14.16
CA PHE A 452 -9.45 -0.95 -14.52
C PHE A 452 -9.38 -0.76 -16.03
N ALA A 453 -8.99 0.44 -16.48
CA ALA A 453 -8.60 0.60 -17.86
C ALA A 453 -7.21 0.00 -18.09
N ILE A 454 -7.06 -0.77 -19.16
CA ILE A 454 -5.79 -1.33 -19.59
C ILE A 454 -5.22 -0.44 -20.69
N TYR A 455 -4.04 0.12 -20.45
CA TYR A 455 -3.29 0.91 -21.43
C TYR A 455 -2.08 0.13 -21.93
N GLN A 456 -1.85 0.17 -23.24
CA GLN A 456 -0.58 -0.22 -23.83
C GLN A 456 0.39 0.96 -23.72
N VAL A 457 1.63 0.71 -23.29
CA VAL A 457 2.73 1.70 -23.20
C VAL A 457 3.88 1.33 -24.14
N ASP A 458 4.41 2.32 -24.87
CA ASP A 458 5.57 2.17 -25.74
C ASP A 458 6.84 2.64 -25.03
N LEU A 459 7.72 1.69 -24.70
CA LEU A 459 9.01 1.94 -24.06
C LEU A 459 10.19 1.94 -25.04
N SER A 460 9.98 2.10 -26.34
CA SER A 460 11.07 2.11 -27.33
C SER A 460 11.93 3.39 -27.30
N LYS A 461 11.55 4.41 -26.52
CA LYS A 461 12.20 5.74 -26.47
C LYS A 461 12.51 6.18 -25.05
#